data_AF-A0A412FVD1-F1
#
_entry.id   AF-A0A412FVD1-F1
#
_cell.length_a   1.000
_cell.length_b   1.000
_cell.length_c   1.000
_cell.angle_alpha   90.00
_cell.angle_beta   90.00
_cell.angle_gamma   90.00
#
_symmetry.space_group_name_H-M   'P 1'
#
loop_
_entity.id
_entity.type
_entity.pdbx_description
1 polymer ?
#
loop_
_entity_poly.entity_id
_entity_poly.type
_entity_poly.pdbx_seq_one_letter_code
_entity_poly.pdbx_strand_id
1 'polypeptide(L)'
;MAFFLLLIQLTGLSWNLTYTAEEWNCDQGQITVVLHEQSLPVSLFDVELTDTGKTRACEIVSQAETLTFEIDDHVAQTSPLPVWLFADGELVQRLLIEEGLASVSISNPEYTYAAQLQAAQSQPVIARGSVSSVTEYSRRRGEVGLAILCFMTSGFLVLWILASCHTRRRS
;
A
#
# COMPACT_ATOMS: atom_id res chain seq x y z
N MET A 1 -23.53 9.39 -22.35
CA MET A 1 -22.25 10.06 -22.02
C MET A 1 -22.31 11.58 -22.15
N ALA A 2 -22.99 12.16 -23.16
CA ALA A 2 -23.07 13.63 -23.29
C ALA A 2 -23.84 14.36 -22.16
N PHE A 3 -24.81 13.71 -21.50
CA PHE A 3 -25.64 14.35 -20.48
C PHE A 3 -24.88 14.67 -19.17
N PHE A 4 -23.96 13.79 -18.75
CA PHE A 4 -23.12 14.01 -17.54
C PHE A 4 -22.10 15.13 -17.75
N LEU A 5 -21.49 15.21 -18.95
CA LEU A 5 -20.57 16.29 -19.29
C LEU A 5 -21.28 17.66 -19.34
N LEU A 6 -22.55 17.69 -19.76
CA LEU A 6 -23.35 18.92 -19.77
C LEU A 6 -23.68 19.42 -18.36
N LEU A 7 -23.91 18.50 -17.41
CA LEU A 7 -24.15 18.84 -16.00
C LEU A 7 -22.90 19.38 -15.32
N ILE A 8 -21.71 18.83 -15.61
CA ILE A 8 -20.42 19.36 -15.11
C ILE A 8 -20.18 20.80 -15.59
N GLN A 9 -20.57 21.12 -16.83
CA GLN A 9 -20.49 22.50 -17.34
C GLN A 9 -21.54 23.43 -16.70
N LEU A 10 -22.68 22.90 -16.26
CA LEU A 10 -23.74 23.65 -15.58
C LEU A 10 -23.48 23.84 -14.09
N THR A 11 -22.74 22.93 -13.43
CA THR A 11 -22.32 23.08 -12.03
C THR A 11 -21.19 24.08 -11.86
N GLY A 12 -20.52 24.49 -12.94
CA GLY A 12 -19.47 25.51 -12.88
C GLY A 12 -18.24 25.06 -12.09
N LEU A 13 -17.93 23.75 -12.10
CA LEU A 13 -16.73 23.23 -11.46
C LEU A 13 -15.49 23.83 -12.13
N SER A 14 -14.93 24.83 -11.46
CA SER A 14 -13.67 25.47 -11.79
C SER A 14 -12.50 24.72 -11.17
N TRP A 15 -11.39 24.79 -11.89
CA TRP A 15 -10.05 24.57 -11.39
C TRP A 15 -9.70 25.65 -10.37
N ASN A 16 -8.79 25.34 -9.43
CA ASN A 16 -8.36 26.24 -8.34
C ASN A 16 -9.44 26.57 -7.28
N LEU A 17 -10.41 25.68 -7.10
CA LEU A 17 -11.37 25.73 -5.99
C LEU A 17 -11.37 24.39 -5.25
N THR A 18 -11.52 24.48 -3.93
CA THR A 18 -11.75 23.33 -3.06
C THR A 18 -13.25 23.19 -2.81
N TYR A 19 -13.81 22.04 -3.20
CA TYR A 19 -15.22 21.71 -2.99
C TYR A 19 -15.37 20.85 -1.75
N THR A 20 -16.35 21.14 -0.91
CA THR A 20 -16.71 20.29 0.23
C THR A 20 -17.90 19.42 -0.16
N ALA A 21 -17.74 18.11 -0.07
CA ALA A 21 -18.84 17.19 -0.34
C ALA A 21 -19.89 17.26 0.78
N GLU A 22 -21.17 17.25 0.39
CA GLU A 22 -22.30 17.26 1.33
C GLU A 22 -22.53 15.87 1.91
N GLU A 23 -22.40 14.84 1.06
CA GLU A 23 -22.46 13.43 1.42
C GLU A 23 -21.47 12.65 0.55
N TRP A 24 -21.06 11.45 0.99
CA TRP A 24 -20.19 10.59 0.21
C TRP A 24 -20.40 9.12 0.54
N ASN A 25 -20.07 8.28 -0.43
CA ASN A 25 -20.06 6.83 -0.29
C ASN A 25 -18.88 6.24 -1.08
N CYS A 26 -18.41 5.08 -0.67
CA CYS A 26 -17.46 4.28 -1.42
C CYS A 26 -18.00 2.87 -1.56
N ASP A 27 -18.37 2.48 -2.78
CA ASP A 27 -18.88 1.14 -3.07
C ASP A 27 -18.01 0.48 -4.14
N GLN A 28 -17.58 -0.76 -3.87
CA GLN A 28 -16.71 -1.55 -4.75
C GLN A 28 -15.45 -0.80 -5.27
N GLY A 29 -14.90 0.12 -4.47
CA GLY A 29 -13.74 0.93 -4.85
C GLY A 29 -14.07 2.17 -5.70
N GLN A 30 -15.34 2.42 -6.01
CA GLN A 30 -15.81 3.64 -6.66
C GLN A 30 -16.31 4.63 -5.60
N ILE A 31 -15.67 5.79 -5.54
CA ILE A 31 -16.08 6.88 -4.65
C ILE A 31 -17.15 7.70 -5.37
N THR A 32 -18.23 8.01 -4.67
CA THR A 32 -19.28 8.92 -5.13
C THR A 32 -19.46 10.01 -4.10
N VAL A 33 -19.42 11.26 -4.55
CA VAL A 33 -19.65 12.44 -3.71
C VAL A 33 -20.95 13.12 -4.13
N VAL A 34 -21.64 13.72 -3.18
CA VAL A 34 -22.80 14.58 -3.44
C VAL A 34 -22.36 16.03 -3.29
N LEU A 35 -22.62 16.83 -4.30
CA LEU A 35 -22.40 18.27 -4.30
C LEU A 35 -23.62 18.94 -4.93
N HIS A 36 -24.25 19.87 -4.22
CA HIS A 36 -25.43 20.59 -4.71
C HIS A 36 -26.53 19.64 -5.23
N GLU A 37 -26.87 18.63 -4.42
CA GLU A 37 -27.85 17.59 -4.75
C GLU A 37 -27.48 16.69 -5.96
N GLN A 38 -26.26 16.80 -6.50
CA GLN A 38 -25.79 15.97 -7.61
C GLN A 38 -24.81 14.90 -7.14
N SER A 39 -25.11 13.63 -7.45
CA SER A 39 -24.18 12.53 -7.23
C SER A 39 -23.15 12.45 -8.34
N LEU A 40 -21.88 12.62 -7.98
CA LEU A 40 -20.74 12.65 -8.88
C LEU A 40 -19.80 11.49 -8.57
N PRO A 41 -19.58 10.54 -9.49
CA PRO A 41 -18.53 9.55 -9.34
C PRO A 41 -17.17 10.23 -9.49
N VAL A 42 -16.26 10.00 -8.54
CA VAL A 42 -14.90 10.57 -8.55
C VAL A 42 -13.84 9.48 -8.54
N SER A 43 -12.68 9.76 -9.10
CA SER A 43 -11.49 8.91 -9.06
C SER A 43 -10.30 9.68 -8.51
N LEU A 44 -9.41 8.98 -7.81
CA LEU A 44 -8.17 9.58 -7.32
C LEU A 44 -7.26 9.88 -8.51
N PHE A 45 -6.98 11.16 -8.73
CA PHE A 45 -6.15 11.58 -9.85
C PHE A 45 -4.67 11.18 -9.66
N ASP A 46 -4.01 10.89 -10.79
CA ASP A 46 -2.58 10.58 -10.94
C ASP A 46 -2.02 9.42 -10.09
N VAL A 47 -2.88 8.48 -9.67
CA VAL A 47 -2.45 7.30 -8.91
C VAL A 47 -3.01 6.01 -9.47
N GLU A 48 -2.17 4.97 -9.45
CA GLU A 48 -2.55 3.59 -9.67
C GLU A 48 -2.72 2.88 -8.32
N LEU A 49 -3.93 2.41 -8.05
CA LEU A 49 -4.26 1.71 -6.81
C LEU A 49 -4.11 0.20 -6.97
N THR A 50 -3.49 -0.44 -5.97
CA THR A 50 -3.63 -1.89 -5.77
C THR A 50 -5.05 -2.24 -5.36
N ASP A 51 -5.46 -3.51 -5.42
CA ASP A 51 -6.80 -3.91 -4.94
C ASP A 51 -6.98 -3.66 -3.44
N THR A 52 -5.93 -3.89 -2.65
CA THR A 52 -5.90 -3.50 -1.23
C THR A 52 -5.99 -1.98 -1.07
N GLY A 53 -5.33 -1.22 -1.96
CA GLY A 53 -5.39 0.24 -1.98
C GLY A 53 -6.78 0.80 -2.26
N LYS A 54 -7.58 0.16 -3.13
CA LYS A 54 -8.99 0.53 -3.34
C LYS A 54 -9.81 0.34 -2.07
N THR A 55 -9.61 -0.79 -1.39
CA THR A 55 -10.29 -1.09 -0.11
C THR A 55 -9.91 -0.07 0.95
N ARG A 56 -8.62 0.23 1.07
CA ARG A 56 -8.09 1.22 2.02
C ARG A 56 -8.59 2.63 1.72
N ALA A 57 -8.66 3.03 0.45
CA ALA A 57 -9.22 4.31 0.04
C ALA A 57 -10.68 4.44 0.49
N CYS A 58 -11.49 3.39 0.29
CA CYS A 58 -12.86 3.36 0.80
C CYS A 58 -12.93 3.47 2.33
N GLU A 59 -12.05 2.76 3.06
CA GLU A 59 -12.01 2.88 4.53
C GLU A 59 -11.72 4.31 4.99
N ILE A 60 -10.73 4.98 4.39
CA ILE A 60 -10.39 6.37 4.68
C ILE A 60 -11.59 7.27 4.42
N VAL A 61 -12.21 7.14 3.24
CA VAL A 61 -13.37 7.95 2.84
C VAL A 61 -14.57 7.72 3.76
N SER A 62 -14.89 6.46 4.09
CA SER A 62 -16.04 6.13 4.94
C SER A 62 -15.86 6.53 6.42
N GLN A 63 -14.63 6.74 6.88
CA GLN A 63 -14.33 7.13 8.26
C GLN A 63 -14.11 8.65 8.42
N ALA A 64 -13.95 9.38 7.32
CA ALA A 64 -13.71 10.82 7.35
C ALA A 64 -14.88 11.57 8.00
N GLU A 65 -14.58 12.63 8.74
CA GLU A 65 -15.59 13.58 9.21
C GLU A 65 -15.91 14.62 8.13
N THR A 66 -14.90 14.95 7.31
CA THR A 66 -15.00 15.91 6.21
C THR A 66 -14.31 15.37 4.96
N LEU A 67 -14.97 15.55 3.81
CA LEU A 67 -14.41 15.17 2.52
C LEU A 67 -14.41 16.38 1.59
N THR A 68 -13.23 16.78 1.14
CA THR A 68 -13.06 17.85 0.16
C THR A 68 -12.31 17.37 -1.06
N PHE A 69 -12.52 18.01 -2.21
CA PHE A 69 -11.82 17.66 -3.43
C PHE A 69 -11.49 18.87 -4.29
N GLU A 70 -10.46 18.72 -5.11
CA GLU A 70 -9.96 19.73 -6.05
C GLU A 70 -9.77 19.10 -7.43
N ILE A 71 -9.92 19.91 -8.48
CA ILE A 71 -9.72 19.49 -9.87
C ILE A 71 -8.47 20.22 -10.38
N ASP A 72 -7.49 19.46 -10.85
CA ASP A 72 -6.28 20.00 -11.45
C ASP A 72 -6.60 20.71 -12.78
N ASP A 73 -5.96 21.85 -13.03
CA ASP A 73 -6.16 22.65 -14.24
C ASP A 73 -5.55 22.03 -15.51
N HIS A 74 -4.68 21.03 -15.35
CA HIS A 74 -4.05 20.30 -16.45
C HIS A 74 -4.81 19.05 -16.88
N VAL A 75 -6.00 18.80 -16.31
CA VAL A 75 -6.73 17.53 -16.48
C VAL A 75 -8.07 17.71 -17.16
N ALA A 76 -8.41 16.78 -18.05
CA ALA A 76 -9.73 16.71 -18.63
C ALA A 76 -10.77 16.22 -17.60
N GLN A 77 -11.87 16.96 -17.48
CA GLN A 77 -13.00 16.57 -16.65
C GLN A 77 -13.76 15.41 -17.32
N THR A 78 -13.53 14.20 -16.84
CA THR A 78 -14.16 12.96 -17.35
C THR A 78 -15.12 12.36 -16.30
N SER A 79 -15.67 11.18 -16.56
CA SER A 79 -16.50 10.43 -15.61
C SER A 79 -15.94 9.01 -15.50
N PRO A 80 -15.49 8.55 -14.31
CA PRO A 80 -15.43 9.28 -13.04
C PRO A 80 -14.55 10.55 -13.12
N LEU A 81 -14.91 11.57 -12.35
CA LEU A 81 -14.19 12.85 -12.32
C LEU A 81 -12.84 12.66 -11.59
N PRO A 82 -11.69 12.87 -12.26
CA PRO A 82 -10.39 12.79 -11.61
C PRO A 82 -10.20 13.97 -10.66
N VAL A 83 -9.93 13.69 -9.39
CA VAL A 83 -9.78 14.71 -8.35
C VAL A 83 -8.59 14.45 -7.43
N TRP A 84 -8.04 15.52 -6.88
CA TRP A 84 -7.29 15.47 -5.63
C TRP A 84 -8.29 15.36 -4.49
N LEU A 85 -8.20 14.30 -3.68
CA LEU A 85 -9.18 14.02 -2.63
C LEU A 85 -8.54 14.19 -1.26
N PHE A 86 -9.25 14.88 -0.38
CA PHE A 86 -8.82 15.14 0.98
C PHE A 86 -9.85 14.60 1.95
N ALA A 87 -9.41 13.72 2.85
CA ALA A 87 -10.19 13.25 3.99
C ALA A 87 -9.62 13.94 5.23
N ASP A 88 -10.45 14.70 5.94
CA ASP A 88 -10.05 15.46 7.14
C ASP A 88 -8.84 16.38 6.91
N GLY A 89 -8.77 16.95 5.70
CA GLY A 89 -7.68 17.83 5.26
C GLY A 89 -6.40 17.10 4.81
N GLU A 90 -6.35 15.77 4.88
CA GLU A 90 -5.20 15.00 4.41
C GLU A 90 -5.40 14.46 2.99
N LEU A 91 -4.40 14.69 2.11
CA LEU A 91 -4.41 14.19 0.74
C LEU A 91 -4.39 12.65 0.72
N VAL A 92 -5.49 12.04 0.30
CA VAL A 92 -5.71 10.59 0.31
C VAL A 92 -4.68 9.87 -0.57
N GLN A 93 -4.38 10.42 -1.74
CA GLN A 93 -3.35 9.89 -2.65
C GLN A 93 -1.99 9.73 -1.95
N ARG A 94 -1.55 10.76 -1.21
CA ARG A 94 -0.27 10.73 -0.49
C ARG A 94 -0.26 9.62 0.56
N LEU A 95 -1.32 9.52 1.37
CA LEU A 95 -1.44 8.49 2.41
C LEU A 95 -1.32 7.08 1.83
N LEU A 96 -2.02 6.82 0.71
CA LEU A 96 -1.99 5.52 0.05
C LEU A 96 -0.61 5.18 -0.54
N ILE A 97 0.10 6.18 -1.07
CA ILE A 97 1.48 6.00 -1.56
C ILE A 97 2.43 5.70 -0.41
N GLU A 98 2.35 6.44 0.70
CA GLU A 98 3.18 6.20 1.89
C GLU A 98 2.96 4.81 2.49
N GLU A 99 1.72 4.30 2.42
CA GLU A 99 1.37 2.92 2.83
C GLU A 99 1.79 1.85 1.81
N GLY A 100 2.34 2.24 0.65
CA GLY A 100 2.74 1.31 -0.43
C GLY A 100 1.55 0.67 -1.15
N LEU A 101 0.36 1.29 -1.06
CA LEU A 101 -0.91 0.81 -1.62
C LEU A 101 -1.27 1.48 -2.94
N ALA A 102 -0.54 2.54 -3.31
CA ALA A 102 -0.67 3.28 -4.54
C ALA A 102 0.71 3.68 -5.11
N SER A 103 0.77 3.97 -6.40
CA SER A 103 1.94 4.57 -7.06
C SER A 103 1.52 5.70 -8.00
N VAL A 104 2.38 6.70 -8.19
CA VAL A 104 2.16 7.77 -9.18
C VAL A 104 2.07 7.18 -10.57
N SER A 105 1.02 7.53 -11.34
CA SER A 105 0.77 6.97 -12.67
C SER A 105 1.54 7.74 -13.75
N ILE A 106 1.48 9.08 -13.75
CA ILE A 106 2.12 9.93 -14.74
C ILE A 106 3.01 10.95 -14.04
N SER A 107 4.31 10.89 -14.28
CA SER A 107 5.24 11.89 -13.75
C SER A 107 5.16 13.19 -14.57
N ASN A 108 4.14 14.02 -14.29
CA ASN A 108 4.05 15.39 -14.79
C ASN A 108 4.32 16.38 -13.64
N PRO A 109 5.44 17.13 -13.67
CA PRO A 109 5.80 18.05 -12.60
C PRO A 109 4.89 19.28 -12.51
N GLU A 110 4.09 19.57 -13.53
CA GLU A 110 3.19 20.74 -13.56
C GLU A 110 1.90 20.50 -12.75
N TYR A 111 1.61 19.25 -12.34
CA TYR A 111 0.43 18.98 -11.52
C TYR A 111 0.59 19.52 -10.10
N THR A 112 -0.53 20.01 -9.54
CA THR A 112 -0.58 20.76 -8.28
C THR A 112 0.17 20.07 -7.14
N TYR A 113 0.00 18.74 -7.00
CA TYR A 113 0.57 17.95 -5.90
C TYR A 113 1.69 16.98 -6.34
N ALA A 114 2.23 17.12 -7.55
CA ALA A 114 3.25 16.20 -8.10
C ALA A 114 4.46 16.03 -7.17
N ALA A 115 5.03 17.13 -6.67
CA ALA A 115 6.19 17.10 -5.79
C ALA A 115 5.91 16.37 -4.46
N GLN A 116 4.69 16.51 -3.93
CA GLN A 116 4.29 15.86 -2.68
C GLN A 116 4.13 14.34 -2.87
N LEU A 117 3.54 13.89 -3.98
CA LEU A 117 3.41 12.47 -4.28
C LEU A 117 4.76 11.81 -4.58
N GLN A 118 5.64 12.50 -5.33
CA GLN A 118 7.01 12.03 -5.57
C GLN A 118 7.80 11.89 -4.26
N ALA A 119 7.66 12.85 -3.35
CA ALA A 119 8.30 12.77 -2.04
C ALA A 119 7.78 11.57 -1.23
N ALA A 120 6.46 11.34 -1.20
CA ALA A 120 5.86 10.17 -0.55
C ALA A 120 6.36 8.85 -1.13
N GLN A 121 6.45 8.75 -2.46
CA GLN A 121 6.93 7.53 -3.13
C GLN A 121 8.41 7.25 -2.88
N SER A 122 9.21 8.30 -2.66
CA SER A 122 10.64 8.18 -2.36
C SER A 122 10.94 7.73 -0.93
N GLN A 123 9.96 7.80 -0.02
CA GLN A 123 10.14 7.32 1.35
C GLN A 123 10.12 5.79 1.38
N PRO A 124 11.01 5.15 2.15
CA PRO A 124 10.96 3.70 2.31
C PRO A 124 9.61 3.35 2.95
N VAL A 125 8.83 2.49 2.29
CA VAL A 125 7.54 2.00 2.80
C VAL A 125 7.79 1.35 4.16
N ILE A 126 7.52 2.08 5.24
CA ILE A 126 7.54 1.52 6.59
C ILE A 126 6.22 0.79 6.74
N ALA A 127 6.24 -0.51 6.41
CA ALA A 127 5.15 -1.39 6.76
C ALA A 127 4.82 -1.16 8.24
N ARG A 128 3.60 -0.73 8.55
CA ARG A 128 3.06 -0.83 9.91
C ARG A 128 2.87 -2.31 10.20
N GLY A 129 3.97 -2.98 10.49
CA GLY A 129 3.95 -4.33 11.01
C GLY A 129 3.09 -4.29 12.26
N SER A 130 2.05 -5.14 12.29
CA SER A 130 1.60 -5.72 13.54
C SER A 130 2.85 -6.03 14.35
N VAL A 131 2.90 -5.56 15.59
CA VAL A 131 4.06 -5.71 16.49
C VAL A 131 4.45 -7.18 16.54
N SER A 132 5.33 -7.57 15.63
CA SER A 132 5.96 -8.86 15.58
C SER A 132 7.24 -8.60 16.31
N SER A 133 7.23 -8.96 17.59
CA SER A 133 8.39 -8.99 18.47
C SER A 133 9.62 -9.36 17.65
N VAL A 134 10.60 -8.46 17.59
CA VAL A 134 11.92 -8.72 17.03
C VAL A 134 12.45 -9.95 17.77
N THR A 135 12.32 -11.13 17.16
CA THR A 135 13.06 -12.30 17.61
C THR A 135 14.45 -12.09 17.07
N GLU A 136 15.28 -11.51 17.93
CA GLU A 136 16.72 -11.44 17.79
C GLU A 136 17.22 -12.81 17.34
N TYR A 137 17.65 -12.91 16.08
CA TYR A 137 18.16 -14.15 15.51
C TYR A 137 19.51 -14.45 16.19
N SER A 138 19.43 -15.24 17.27
CA SER A 138 20.58 -15.71 18.02
C SER A 138 21.54 -16.49 17.12
N ARG A 139 22.65 -15.84 16.78
CA ARG A 139 23.81 -16.37 16.02
C ARG A 139 24.59 -17.45 16.78
N ARG A 140 24.00 -18.15 17.75
CA ARG A 140 24.67 -19.20 18.56
C ARG A 140 24.23 -20.64 18.25
N ARG A 141 23.33 -20.87 17.30
CA ARG A 141 22.80 -22.23 17.04
C ARG A 141 23.63 -23.08 16.06
N GLY A 142 24.66 -22.50 15.42
CA GLY A 142 25.53 -23.20 14.46
C GLY A 142 26.60 -24.10 15.08
N GLU A 143 27.07 -23.81 16.30
CA GLU A 143 28.19 -24.55 16.90
C GLU A 143 27.78 -25.88 17.56
N VAL A 144 26.56 -25.96 18.11
CA VAL A 144 26.11 -27.16 18.82
C VAL A 144 25.77 -28.30 17.85
N GLY A 145 25.25 -27.98 16.66
CA GLY A 145 24.92 -28.96 15.62
C GLY A 145 26.14 -29.65 15.03
N LEU A 146 27.25 -28.92 14.85
CA LEU A 146 28.50 -29.47 14.33
C LEU A 146 29.15 -30.44 15.32
N ALA A 147 29.16 -30.08 16.61
CA ALA A 147 29.74 -30.93 17.65
C ALA A 147 29.03 -32.29 17.76
N ILE A 148 27.69 -32.32 17.71
CA ILE A 148 26.91 -33.56 17.79
C ILE A 148 27.20 -34.47 16.58
N LEU A 149 27.31 -33.91 15.38
CA LEU A 149 27.66 -34.66 14.16
C LEU A 149 29.07 -35.29 14.25
N CYS A 150 30.05 -34.57 14.80
CA CYS A 150 31.39 -35.10 15.01
C CYS A 150 31.42 -36.27 16.02
N PHE A 151 30.69 -36.17 17.13
CA PHE A 151 30.65 -37.25 18.13
C PHE A 151 29.99 -38.54 17.60
N MET A 152 28.93 -38.41 16.79
CA MET A 152 28.24 -39.57 16.22
C MET A 152 29.12 -40.32 15.20
N THR A 153 29.90 -39.60 14.40
CA THR A 153 30.79 -40.20 13.40
C THR A 153 32.04 -40.83 14.02
N SER A 154 32.63 -40.22 15.06
CA SER A 154 33.77 -40.82 15.76
C SER A 154 33.40 -42.05 16.58
N GLY A 155 32.23 -42.05 17.24
CA GLY A 155 31.76 -43.18 18.04
C GLY A 155 31.52 -44.43 17.20
N PHE A 156 30.95 -44.26 16.00
CA PHE A 156 30.72 -45.38 15.07
C PHE A 156 32.04 -46.00 14.58
N LEU A 157 33.06 -45.18 14.32
CA LEU A 157 34.36 -45.63 13.83
C LEU A 157 35.13 -46.45 14.89
N VAL A 158 35.04 -46.06 16.16
CA VAL A 158 35.63 -46.81 17.29
C VAL A 158 34.92 -48.15 17.49
N LEU A 159 33.58 -48.18 17.45
CA LEU A 159 32.82 -49.42 17.55
C LEU A 159 33.12 -50.39 16.40
N TRP A 160 33.29 -49.86 15.18
CA TRP A 160 33.64 -50.67 14.01
C TRP A 160 35.04 -51.30 14.17
N ILE A 161 36.04 -50.53 14.61
CA ILE A 161 37.40 -51.05 14.87
C ILE A 161 37.37 -52.13 15.96
N LEU A 162 36.66 -51.90 17.08
CA LEU A 162 36.57 -52.89 18.17
C LEU A 162 35.88 -54.18 17.72
N ALA A 163 34.82 -54.08 16.90
CA ALA A 163 34.15 -55.24 16.32
C ALA A 163 35.06 -56.01 15.36
N SER A 164 35.83 -55.32 14.51
CA SER A 164 36.82 -55.92 13.61
C SER A 164 37.99 -56.57 14.35
N CYS A 165 38.44 -56.00 15.47
CA CYS A 165 39.49 -56.59 16.31
C CYS A 165 38.99 -57.82 17.08
N HIS A 166 37.74 -57.83 17.53
CA HIS A 166 37.16 -58.97 18.24
C HIS A 166 36.92 -60.18 17.30
N THR A 167 36.48 -59.93 16.06
CA THR A 167 36.34 -61.00 15.04
C THR A 167 37.69 -61.59 14.65
N ARG A 168 38.76 -60.79 14.60
CA ARG A 168 40.13 -61.28 14.32
C ARG A 168 40.77 -62.09 15.45
N ARG A 169 40.29 -62.00 16.69
CA ARG A 169 40.80 -62.77 17.85
C ARG A 169 40.08 -64.10 18.09
N ARG A 170 39.00 -64.39 17.36
CA ARG A 170 38.20 -65.62 17.49
C ARG A 170 38.31 -66.56 16.27
N SER A 171 39.20 -66.28 15.33
CA SER A 171 39.58 -67.18 14.23
C SER A 171 40.97 -67.75 14.43
#